data_AF-A0A0K8V104-F1
#
_entry.id   AF-A0A0K8V104-F1
#
_cell.length_a   1.000
_cell.length_b   1.000
_cell.length_c   1.000
_cell.angle_alpha   90.00
_cell.angle_beta   90.00
_cell.angle_gamma   90.00
#
_symmetry.space_group_name_H-M   'P 1'
#
loop_
_entity.id
_entity.type
_entity.pdbx_description
1 polymer ?
#
loop_
_entity_poly.entity_id
_entity_poly.type
_entity_poly.pdbx_seq_one_letter_code
_entity_poly.pdbx_strand_id
1 'polypeptide(L)'
;MLLHDSRKVGTYDTEPERTRLQIQHISQWLKENPNVNANSDFGNLLFFLRSCKYDLERTKKKIKHFYQMRAERVEWFAYRDPFLPEIHELLKLGVFLPVDGVDSKNRKVVIIRAAAHDPKLHSQNNVFKVNQSKT
;
A
#
# COMPACT_ATOMS: atom_id res chain seq x y z
N MET A 1 -8.92 -35.28 -5.81
CA MET A 1 -7.98 -34.76 -4.80
C MET A 1 -8.45 -33.37 -4.39
N LEU A 2 -9.07 -33.29 -3.21
CA LEU A 2 -9.74 -32.10 -2.68
C LEU A 2 -8.69 -31.08 -2.21
N LEU A 3 -8.68 -29.88 -2.79
CA LEU A 3 -8.08 -28.72 -2.15
C LEU A 3 -9.20 -27.75 -1.75
N HIS A 4 -9.77 -28.02 -0.58
CA HIS A 4 -10.39 -26.98 0.22
C HIS A 4 -9.27 -26.03 0.66
N ASP A 5 -9.22 -24.83 0.11
CA ASP A 5 -8.52 -23.71 0.73
C ASP A 5 -9.42 -22.48 0.71
N SER A 6 -10.36 -22.51 1.65
CA SER A 6 -11.32 -21.47 2.00
C SER A 6 -10.62 -20.27 2.66
N ARG A 7 -9.71 -19.61 1.95
CA ARG A 7 -9.24 -18.28 2.36
C ARG A 7 -10.17 -17.24 1.75
N LYS A 8 -11.23 -16.90 2.50
CA LYS A 8 -12.20 -15.83 2.22
C LYS A 8 -11.50 -14.59 1.64
N VAL A 9 -11.66 -14.39 0.34
CA VAL A 9 -11.31 -13.16 -0.36
C VAL A 9 -12.45 -12.18 -0.12
N GLY A 10 -12.12 -11.00 0.42
CA GLY A 10 -13.06 -9.91 0.68
C GLY A 10 -13.93 -10.10 1.92
N THR A 11 -13.45 -9.65 3.09
CA THR A 11 -14.39 -9.27 4.15
C THR A 11 -15.09 -8.01 3.67
N TYR A 12 -16.25 -8.15 3.04
CA TYR A 12 -17.25 -7.10 3.01
C TYR A 12 -17.91 -7.16 4.40
N ASP A 13 -17.79 -6.10 5.20
CA ASP A 13 -18.70 -5.98 6.34
C ASP A 13 -20.10 -5.80 5.74
N THR A 14 -21.04 -6.64 6.13
CA THR A 14 -22.41 -6.69 5.58
C THR A 14 -23.26 -5.52 6.06
N GLU A 15 -22.70 -4.65 6.91
CA GLU A 15 -23.38 -3.52 7.54
C GLU A 15 -22.70 -2.18 7.19
N PRO A 16 -23.22 -1.43 6.20
CA PRO A 16 -22.67 -0.14 5.80
C PRO A 16 -22.62 0.89 6.93
N GLU A 17 -23.64 0.94 7.77
CA GLU A 17 -23.72 1.91 8.87
C GLU A 17 -22.66 1.65 9.95
N ARG A 18 -22.41 0.39 10.29
CA ARG A 18 -21.32 0.00 11.20
C ARG A 18 -19.96 0.46 10.67
N THR A 19 -19.72 0.29 9.37
CA THR A 19 -18.48 0.76 8.72
C THR A 19 -18.34 2.28 8.82
N ARG A 20 -19.42 3.04 8.59
CA ARG A 20 -19.40 4.51 8.70
C ARG A 20 -19.07 4.96 10.12
N LEU A 21 -19.66 4.33 11.13
CA LEU A 21 -19.37 4.60 12.53
C LEU A 21 -17.89 4.31 12.85
N GLN A 22 -17.36 3.16 12.43
CA GLN A 22 -15.95 2.84 12.65
C GLN A 22 -14.99 3.86 12.00
N ILE A 23 -15.32 4.34 10.80
CA ILE A 23 -14.54 5.40 10.12
C ILE A 23 -14.61 6.71 10.90
N GLN A 24 -15.78 7.09 11.41
CA GLN A 24 -15.92 8.27 12.27
C GLN A 24 -15.09 8.15 13.54
N HIS A 25 -15.08 6.99 14.19
CA HIS A 25 -14.26 6.72 15.36
C HIS A 25 -12.76 6.87 15.06
N ILE A 26 -12.28 6.35 13.93
CA ILE A 26 -10.87 6.49 13.52
C ILE A 26 -10.55 7.95 13.18
N SER A 27 -11.44 8.65 12.47
CA SER A 27 -11.25 10.06 12.14
C SER A 27 -11.15 10.93 13.40
N GLN A 28 -12.01 10.68 14.39
CA GLN A 28 -11.96 11.37 15.68
C GLN A 28 -10.66 11.07 16.43
N TRP A 29 -10.25 9.80 16.49
CA TRP A 29 -8.97 9.41 17.09
C TRP A 29 -7.78 10.09 16.40
N LEU A 30 -7.78 10.25 15.07
CA LEU A 30 -6.74 10.97 14.35
C LEU A 30 -6.68 12.46 14.71
N LYS A 31 -7.82 13.10 14.98
CA LYS A 31 -7.86 14.50 15.47
C LYS A 31 -7.24 14.62 16.85
N GLU A 32 -7.43 13.63 17.72
CA GLU A 32 -6.84 13.56 19.06
C GLU A 32 -5.34 13.22 19.03
N ASN A 33 -4.84 12.69 17.91
CA ASN A 33 -3.45 12.25 17.74
C ASN A 33 -2.80 12.91 16.50
N PRO A 34 -2.64 14.25 16.50
CA PRO A 34 -2.19 15.02 15.33
C PRO A 34 -0.77 14.65 14.87
N ASN A 35 0.06 14.11 15.77
CA ASN A 35 1.41 13.63 15.47
C ASN A 35 1.45 12.45 14.48
N VAL A 36 0.35 11.73 14.28
CA VAL A 36 0.26 10.66 13.29
C VAL A 36 0.30 11.22 11.86
N ASN A 37 -0.19 12.45 11.66
CA ASN A 37 -0.24 13.15 10.37
C ASN A 37 -0.79 12.28 9.21
N ALA A 38 -1.85 11.50 9.51
CA ALA A 38 -2.48 10.61 8.55
C ALA A 38 -3.54 11.31 7.71
N ASN A 39 -3.74 10.83 6.48
CA ASN A 39 -4.89 11.21 5.67
C ASN A 39 -6.17 10.60 6.29
N SER A 40 -7.11 11.46 6.66
CA SER A 40 -8.39 11.10 7.27
C SER A 40 -9.55 10.94 6.27
N ASP A 41 -9.28 11.00 4.95
CA ASP A 41 -10.26 10.76 3.90
C ASP A 41 -10.95 9.40 4.08
N PHE A 42 -12.27 9.37 3.85
CA PHE A 42 -13.10 8.17 4.01
C PHE A 42 -12.53 6.96 3.28
N GLY A 43 -12.13 7.13 2.01
CA GLY A 43 -11.56 6.04 1.20
C GLY A 43 -10.25 5.48 1.77
N ASN A 44 -9.39 6.35 2.31
CA ASN A 44 -8.14 5.95 2.94
C ASN A 44 -8.38 5.16 4.23
N LEU A 45 -9.27 5.68 5.11
CA LEU A 45 -9.62 5.00 6.36
C LEU A 45 -10.33 3.66 6.11
N LEU A 46 -11.21 3.61 5.11
CA LEU A 46 -11.87 2.38 4.68
C LEU A 46 -10.86 1.34 4.19
N PHE A 47 -9.84 1.75 3.44
CA PHE A 47 -8.76 0.86 2.99
C PHE A 47 -8.05 0.21 4.19
N PHE A 48 -7.65 1.00 5.19
CA PHE A 48 -7.01 0.47 6.38
C PHE A 48 -7.93 -0.48 7.16
N LEU A 49 -9.19 -0.11 7.37
CA LEU A 49 -10.19 -0.97 8.03
C LEU A 49 -10.34 -2.32 7.34
N ARG A 50 -10.56 -2.32 6.02
CA ARG A 50 -10.71 -3.56 5.23
C ARG A 50 -9.46 -4.43 5.35
N SER A 51 -8.29 -3.81 5.33
CA SER A 51 -7.00 -4.52 5.46
C SER A 51 -6.78 -5.13 6.86
N CYS A 52 -7.52 -4.66 7.86
CA CYS A 52 -7.47 -5.12 9.24
C CYS A 52 -8.71 -5.95 9.63
N LYS A 53 -9.54 -6.35 8.66
CA LYS A 53 -10.80 -7.08 8.89
C LYS A 53 -11.73 -6.36 9.88
N TYR A 54 -11.79 -5.03 9.79
CA TYR A 54 -12.65 -4.16 10.61
C TYR A 54 -12.33 -4.15 12.12
N ASP A 55 -11.13 -4.60 12.51
CA ASP A 55 -10.61 -4.44 13.87
C ASP A 55 -10.09 -3.00 14.05
N LEU A 56 -10.75 -2.23 14.92
CA LEU A 56 -10.43 -0.82 15.16
C LEU A 56 -9.03 -0.61 15.74
N GLU A 57 -8.64 -1.38 16.75
CA GLU A 57 -7.35 -1.19 17.42
C GLU A 57 -6.19 -1.61 16.52
N ARG A 58 -6.35 -2.71 15.79
CA ARG A 58 -5.39 -3.12 14.76
C ARG A 58 -5.28 -2.08 13.65
N THR A 59 -6.38 -1.44 13.29
CA THR A 59 -6.42 -0.35 12.30
C THR A 59 -5.64 0.86 12.79
N LYS A 60 -5.89 1.36 14.00
CA LYS A 60 -5.14 2.49 14.59
C LYS A 60 -3.64 2.20 14.63
N LYS A 61 -3.24 1.01 15.11
CA LYS A 61 -1.84 0.56 15.15
C LYS A 61 -1.21 0.52 13.75
N LYS A 62 -1.94 0.00 12.76
CA LYS A 62 -1.46 -0.07 11.37
C LYS A 62 -1.29 1.30 10.73
N ILE A 63 -2.25 2.22 10.94
CA ILE A 63 -2.15 3.60 10.45
C ILE A 63 -0.89 4.26 11.04
N LYS A 64 -0.72 4.20 12.36
CA LYS A 64 0.47 4.77 13.03
C LYS A 64 1.78 4.23 12.43
N HIS A 65 1.93 2.92 12.34
CA HIS A 65 3.14 2.31 11.77
C HIS A 65 3.35 2.67 10.30
N PHE A 66 2.28 2.72 9.51
CA PHE A 66 2.38 3.06 8.09
C PHE A 66 2.93 4.47 7.89
N TYR A 67 2.37 5.47 8.60
CA TYR A 67 2.83 6.85 8.47
C TYR A 67 4.20 7.07 9.10
N GLN A 68 4.47 6.44 10.25
CA GLN A 68 5.80 6.48 10.89
C GLN A 68 6.88 5.92 9.96
N MET A 69 6.68 4.74 9.38
CA MET A 69 7.65 4.12 8.48
C MET A 69 7.92 4.99 7.25
N ARG A 70 6.89 5.64 6.70
CA ARG A 70 7.05 6.55 5.56
C ARG A 70 7.81 7.83 5.92
N ALA A 71 7.63 8.34 7.14
CA ALA A 71 8.38 9.49 7.63
C ALA A 71 9.85 9.13 7.91
N GLU A 72 10.11 7.94 8.42
CA GLU A 72 11.46 7.47 8.77
C GLU A 72 12.28 6.96 7.57
N ARG A 73 11.64 6.50 6.49
CA ARG A 73 12.32 5.93 5.31
C ARG A 73 12.29 6.88 4.12
N VAL A 74 12.87 8.07 4.31
CA VAL A 74 12.90 9.12 3.28
C VAL A 74 13.59 8.68 1.99
N GLU A 75 14.55 7.76 2.09
CA GLU A 75 15.26 7.16 0.95
C GLU A 75 14.33 6.40 -0.01
N TRP A 76 13.14 5.99 0.43
CA TRP A 76 12.14 5.31 -0.40
C TRP A 76 10.94 6.18 -0.74
N PHE A 77 10.56 7.14 0.11
CA PHE A 77 9.30 7.87 -0.03
C PHE A 77 9.45 9.34 -0.44
N ALA A 78 10.63 9.95 -0.27
CA ALA A 78 10.93 11.31 -0.71
C ALA A 78 11.60 11.33 -2.11
N TYR A 79 11.54 12.48 -2.80
CA TYR A 79 12.19 12.73 -4.09
C TYR A 79 12.01 11.60 -5.10
N ARG A 80 10.76 11.29 -5.43
CA ARG A 80 10.36 10.23 -6.37
C ARG A 80 9.97 10.81 -7.72
N ASP A 81 10.91 11.50 -8.36
CA ASP A 81 10.72 12.06 -9.68
C ASP A 81 10.98 10.98 -10.76
N PRO A 82 9.97 10.61 -11.57
CA PRO A 82 10.10 9.59 -12.61
C PRO A 82 11.00 10.00 -13.79
N PHE A 83 11.35 11.28 -13.89
CA PHE A 83 12.21 11.82 -14.95
C PHE A 83 13.69 11.88 -14.57
N LEU A 84 14.04 11.56 -13.32
CA LEU A 84 15.44 11.40 -12.93
C LEU A 84 16.07 10.26 -13.74
N PRO A 85 17.27 10.44 -14.32
CA PRO A 85 17.90 9.44 -15.19
C PRO A 85 17.95 8.04 -14.57
N GLU A 86 18.36 7.95 -13.30
CA GLU A 86 18.51 6.69 -12.56
C GLU A 86 17.17 6.00 -12.25
N ILE A 87 16.07 6.76 -12.17
CA ILE A 87 14.71 6.22 -11.97
C ILE A 87 14.11 5.82 -13.32
N HIS A 88 14.28 6.67 -14.33
CA HIS A 88 13.78 6.46 -15.67
C HIS A 88 14.39 5.21 -16.32
N GLU A 89 15.69 4.97 -16.12
CA GLU A 89 16.36 3.74 -16.55
C GLU A 89 15.73 2.49 -15.91
N LEU A 90 15.51 2.50 -14.60
CA LEU A 90 14.86 1.39 -13.88
C LEU A 90 13.40 1.15 -14.33
N LEU A 91 12.67 2.21 -14.67
CA LEU A 91 11.32 2.10 -15.24
C LEU A 91 11.37 1.47 -16.63
N LYS A 92 12.32 1.87 -17.49
CA LYS A 92 12.55 1.25 -18.82
C LYS A 92 12.98 -0.21 -18.71
N LEU A 93 13.82 -0.55 -17.73
CA LEU A 93 14.18 -1.93 -17.40
C LEU A 93 13.00 -2.73 -16.86
N GLY A 94 11.88 -2.11 -16.49
CA GLY A 94 10.65 -2.77 -16.05
C GLY A 94 10.90 -3.74 -14.92
N VAL A 95 11.52 -3.28 -13.83
CA VAL A 95 11.80 -4.13 -12.65
C VAL A 95 10.49 -4.57 -11.97
N PHE A 96 9.48 -3.69 -11.96
CA PHE A 96 8.11 -3.97 -11.53
C PHE A 96 7.16 -3.75 -12.70
N LEU A 97 6.44 -4.80 -13.11
CA LEU A 97 5.51 -4.74 -14.23
C LEU A 97 4.10 -5.09 -13.76
N PRO A 98 3.20 -4.11 -13.59
CA PRO A 98 1.79 -4.39 -13.34
C PRO A 98 1.18 -5.06 -14.57
N VAL A 99 0.53 -6.20 -14.37
CA VAL A 99 -0.21 -6.88 -15.44
C VAL A 99 -1.58 -6.23 -15.56
N ASP A 100 -2.02 -6.00 -16.80
CA ASP A 100 -3.34 -5.43 -17.06
C ASP A 100 -4.46 -6.33 -16.55
N GLY A 101 -5.53 -5.68 -16.07
CA GLY A 101 -6.64 -6.37 -15.42
C GLY A 101 -6.32 -6.88 -14.02
N VAL A 102 -7.04 -7.93 -13.65
CA VAL A 102 -7.02 -8.62 -12.35
C VAL A 102 -7.12 -10.13 -12.58
N ASP A 103 -6.68 -10.92 -11.62
CA ASP A 103 -6.85 -12.38 -11.69
C ASP A 103 -8.30 -12.82 -11.37
N SER A 104 -8.55 -14.13 -11.43
CA SER A 104 -9.86 -14.72 -11.13
C SER A 104 -10.37 -14.48 -9.70
N LYS A 105 -9.50 -14.00 -8.79
CA LYS A 105 -9.83 -13.64 -7.41
C LYS A 105 -9.86 -12.11 -7.23
N ASN A 106 -9.92 -11.34 -8.32
CA ASN A 106 -9.95 -9.89 -8.33
C ASN A 106 -8.71 -9.25 -7.64
N ARG A 107 -7.54 -9.88 -7.79
CA ARG A 107 -6.26 -9.37 -7.27
C ARG A 107 -5.47 -8.72 -8.41
N LYS A 108 -4.84 -7.57 -8.14
CA LYS A 108 -3.86 -6.99 -9.07
C LYS A 108 -2.59 -7.85 -9.07
N VAL A 109 -2.07 -8.17 -10.25
CA VAL A 109 -0.84 -8.96 -10.42
C VAL A 109 0.30 -8.04 -10.82
N VAL A 110 1.46 -8.21 -10.18
CA VAL A 110 2.70 -7.49 -10.50
C VAL A 110 3.81 -8.53 -10.69
N ILE A 111 4.51 -8.47 -11.82
CA ILE A 111 5.69 -9.30 -12.10
C ILE A 111 6.93 -8.53 -11.63
N ILE A 112 7.78 -9.21 -10.84
CA ILE A 112 9.04 -8.65 -10.36
C ILE A 112 10.18 -9.31 -11.12
N ARG A 113 10.94 -8.53 -11.91
CA ARG A 113 12.12 -9.02 -12.64
C ARG A 113 13.39 -8.70 -11.84
N ALA A 114 13.63 -9.47 -10.78
CA ALA A 114 14.72 -9.21 -9.84
C ALA A 114 16.11 -9.11 -10.51
N ALA A 115 16.36 -9.90 -11.55
CA ALA A 115 17.64 -9.92 -12.28
C ALA A 115 17.72 -8.90 -13.44
N ALA A 116 16.71 -8.04 -13.64
CA ALA A 116 16.69 -7.09 -14.75
C ALA A 116 17.58 -5.85 -14.51
N HIS A 117 17.90 -5.54 -13.26
CA HIS A 117 18.79 -4.43 -12.90
C HIS A 117 20.17 -4.95 -12.48
N ASP A 118 21.22 -4.18 -12.76
CA ASP A 118 22.57 -4.43 -12.24
C ASP A 118 22.74 -3.74 -10.87
N PRO A 119 22.98 -4.47 -9.76
CA PRO A 119 23.22 -3.89 -8.44
C PRO A 119 24.49 -3.02 -8.33
N LYS A 120 25.44 -3.14 -9.26
CA LYS A 120 26.62 -2.27 -9.32
C LYS A 120 26.28 -0.87 -9.86
N LEU A 121 25.23 -0.78 -10.67
CA LEU A 121 24.81 0.46 -11.33
C LEU A 121 23.58 1.07 -10.66
N HIS A 122 22.65 0.23 -10.20
CA HIS A 122 21.38 0.65 -9.63
C HIS A 122 21.35 0.44 -8.13
N SER A 123 21.16 1.52 -7.37
CA SER A 123 20.99 1.42 -5.93
C SER A 123 19.68 0.70 -5.58
N GLN A 124 19.72 -0.14 -4.55
CA GLN A 124 18.53 -0.85 -4.07
C GLN A 124 17.41 0.12 -3.63
N ASN A 125 17.76 1.30 -3.12
CA ASN A 125 16.79 2.34 -2.77
C ASN A 125 16.04 2.86 -4.01
N ASN A 126 16.73 3.09 -5.12
CA ASN A 126 16.10 3.52 -6.37
C ASN A 126 15.23 2.41 -6.97
N VAL A 127 15.65 1.15 -6.85
CA VAL A 127 14.81 -0.01 -7.22
C VAL A 127 13.51 -0.02 -6.42
N PHE A 128 13.54 0.27 -5.11
CA PHE A 128 12.29 0.34 -4.34
C PHE A 128 11.40 1.54 -4.68
N LYS A 129 11.97 2.67 -5.12
CA LYS A 129 11.21 3.84 -5.54
C LYS A 129 10.32 3.56 -6.75
N VAL A 130 10.80 2.79 -7.74
CA VAL A 130 10.07 2.54 -8.99
C VAL A 130 8.82 1.66 -8.85
N ASN A 131 8.70 0.88 -7.77
CA ASN A 131 7.49 0.10 -7.46
C ASN A 131 6.29 1.00 -7.11
N GLN A 132 6.53 2.24 -6.70
CA GLN A 132 5.53 3.13 -6.10
C GLN A 132 5.19 4.33 -6.98
N SER A 133 5.56 4.28 -8.26
CA SER A 133 5.23 5.29 -9.26
C SER A 133 3.71 5.34 -9.41
N LYS A 134 3.11 6.47 -9.03
CA LYS A 134 1.72 6.75 -9.42
C LYS A 134 1.75 6.95 -10.93
N THR A 135 1.25 5.97 -11.67
CA THR A 135 0.85 6.18 -13.06
C THR A 135 -0.28 7.19 -13.13
#